data_AF-A0A2Z3GFX7-F1
#
_entry.id   AF-A0A2Z3GFX7-F1
#
_cell.length_a   1.000
_cell.length_b   1.000
_cell.length_c   1.000
_cell.angle_alpha   90.00
_cell.angle_beta   90.00
_cell.angle_gamma   90.00
#
_symmetry.space_group_name_H-M   'P 1'
#
loop_
_entity.id
_entity.type
_entity.pdbx_description
1 polymer ?
#
loop_
_entity_poly.entity_id
_entity_poly.type
_entity_poly.pdbx_seq_one_letter_code
_entity_poly.pdbx_strand_id
1 'polypeptide(L)'
;MLATALVAARYFGGNLVLGQRYMEQHWGQQSLNKSGFNRQLPALTDTLAGLFAPFGQLLKGLHTEARYVIDSFPVAVWHNTRCPRCKLLTGKSYHGRCASKRGWFYGFKVQVVATTNRIPVDY
;
A
#
# COMPACT_ATOMS: atom_id res chain seq x y z
N MET A 1 -15.79 4.84 -4.39
CA MET A 1 -14.55 4.01 -4.51
C MET A 1 -13.33 4.66 -3.86
N LEU A 2 -12.97 5.91 -4.19
CA LEU A 2 -11.87 6.61 -3.50
C LEU A 2 -12.11 6.73 -1.99
N ALA A 3 -13.32 7.14 -1.59
CA ALA A 3 -13.74 7.15 -0.18
C ALA A 3 -13.60 5.77 0.47
N THR A 4 -13.98 4.70 -0.24
CA THR A 4 -13.80 3.31 0.21
C THR A 4 -12.33 2.97 0.44
N ALA A 5 -11.43 3.38 -0.47
CA ALA A 5 -9.99 3.16 -0.32
C ALA A 5 -9.42 3.93 0.88
N LEU A 6 -9.84 5.17 1.10
CA LEU A 6 -9.43 5.98 2.25
C LEU A 6 -9.94 5.40 3.58
N VAL A 7 -11.22 4.99 3.62
CA VAL A 7 -11.82 4.34 4.79
C VAL A 7 -11.12 3.00 5.08
N ALA A 8 -10.86 2.20 4.05
CA ALA A 8 -10.11 0.96 4.17
C ALA A 8 -8.70 1.19 4.73
N ALA A 9 -7.96 2.15 4.18
CA ALA A 9 -6.62 2.50 4.67
C ALA A 9 -6.65 2.97 6.12
N ARG A 10 -7.61 3.83 6.49
CA ARG A 10 -7.67 4.47 7.81
C ARG A 10 -8.16 3.56 8.93
N TYR A 11 -9.12 2.68 8.65
CA TYR A 11 -9.84 1.91 9.68
C TYR A 11 -9.65 0.39 9.55
N PHE A 12 -9.31 -0.11 8.37
CA PHE A 12 -9.26 -1.55 8.09
C PHE A 12 -7.87 -2.03 7.64
N GLY A 13 -6.82 -1.25 7.91
CA GLY A 13 -5.43 -1.60 7.57
C GLY A 13 -5.19 -1.80 6.06
N GLY A 14 -5.96 -1.12 5.23
CA GLY A 14 -5.92 -1.28 3.76
C GLY A 14 -6.72 -2.46 3.23
N ASN A 15 -7.53 -3.13 4.07
CA ASN A 15 -8.43 -4.17 3.59
C ASN A 15 -9.63 -3.56 2.86
N LEU A 16 -9.48 -3.44 1.54
CA LEU A 16 -10.46 -2.80 0.66
C LEU A 16 -11.82 -3.51 0.65
N VAL A 17 -11.84 -4.83 0.85
CA VAL A 17 -13.09 -5.61 0.93
C VAL A 17 -13.87 -5.28 2.20
N LEU A 18 -13.18 -5.19 3.34
CA LEU A 18 -13.83 -4.78 4.60
C LEU A 18 -14.30 -3.32 4.52
N GLY A 19 -13.47 -2.43 3.98
CA GLY A 19 -13.87 -1.04 3.75
C GLY A 19 -15.10 -0.93 2.87
N GLN A 20 -15.20 -1.73 1.81
CA GLN A 20 -16.35 -1.75 0.92
C GLN A 20 -17.64 -2.23 1.62
N ARG A 21 -17.57 -3.33 2.37
CA ARG A 21 -18.71 -3.82 3.16
C ARG A 21 -19.20 -2.78 4.16
N TYR A 22 -18.27 -2.07 4.80
CA TYR A 22 -18.61 -0.99 5.71
C TYR A 22 -19.32 0.16 4.98
N MET A 23 -18.84 0.58 3.80
CA MET A 23 -19.49 1.63 3.02
C MET A 23 -20.89 1.24 2.54
N GLU A 24 -21.07 -0.03 2.16
CA GLU A 24 -22.37 -0.57 1.75
C GLU A 24 -23.37 -0.56 2.92
N GLN A 25 -22.95 -1.03 4.09
CA GLN A 25 -23.80 -1.13 5.28
C GLN A 25 -24.21 0.23 5.85
N HIS A 26 -23.29 1.21 5.87
CA HIS A 26 -23.53 2.49 6.55
C HIS A 26 -23.94 3.63 5.62
N TRP A 27 -23.56 3.56 4.33
CA TRP A 27 -23.76 4.66 3.38
C TRP A 27 -24.47 4.23 2.09
N GLY A 28 -24.97 2.99 2.02
CA GLY A 28 -25.70 2.49 0.86
C GLY A 28 -24.89 2.50 -0.44
N GLN A 29 -23.56 2.53 -0.33
CA GLN A 29 -22.70 2.62 -1.51
C GLN A 29 -22.78 1.31 -2.29
N GLN A 30 -23.06 1.40 -3.59
CA GLN A 30 -23.18 0.24 -4.47
C GLN A 30 -21.90 -0.61 -4.43
N SER A 31 -22.05 -1.89 -4.06
CA SER A 31 -20.93 -2.80 -3.96
C SER A 31 -20.61 -3.40 -5.34
N LEU A 32 -19.39 -3.15 -5.79
CA LEU A 32 -18.79 -3.88 -6.90
C LEU A 32 -18.35 -5.25 -6.41
N ASN A 33 -18.50 -6.27 -7.25
CA ASN A 33 -17.90 -7.57 -6.96
C ASN A 33 -16.37 -7.43 -6.85
N LYS A 34 -15.73 -8.36 -6.13
CA LYS A 34 -14.28 -8.35 -5.88
C LYS A 34 -13.46 -8.14 -7.17
N SER A 35 -13.88 -8.77 -8.26
CA SER A 35 -13.21 -8.67 -9.57
C SER A 35 -13.34 -7.28 -10.20
N GLY A 36 -14.52 -6.67 -10.13
CA GLY A 36 -14.79 -5.32 -10.64
C GLY A 36 -14.03 -4.27 -9.85
N PHE A 37 -14.02 -4.39 -8.52
CA PHE A 37 -13.22 -3.53 -7.66
C PHE A 37 -11.72 -3.63 -7.98
N ASN A 38 -11.19 -4.85 -8.13
CA ASN A 38 -9.78 -5.06 -8.51
C ASN A 38 -9.43 -4.44 -9.87
N ARG A 39 -10.35 -4.44 -10.84
CA ARG A 39 -10.14 -3.81 -12.14
C ARG A 39 -10.13 -2.28 -12.07
N GLN A 40 -10.80 -1.70 -11.08
CA GLN A 40 -10.86 -0.25 -10.89
C GLN A 40 -9.75 0.29 -10.00
N LEU A 41 -9.07 -0.56 -9.23
CA LEU A 41 -7.92 -0.17 -8.41
C LEU A 41 -6.82 0.55 -9.20
N PRO A 42 -6.39 0.07 -10.38
CA PRO A 42 -5.40 0.77 -11.20
C PRO A 42 -5.82 2.20 -11.56
N ALA A 43 -7.11 2.43 -11.83
CA ALA A 43 -7.63 3.76 -12.14
C ALA A 43 -7.61 4.72 -10.93
N LEU A 44 -7.52 4.18 -9.71
CA LEU A 44 -7.36 4.99 -8.49
C LEU A 44 -5.89 5.24 -8.15
N THR A 45 -4.95 4.48 -8.73
CA THR A 45 -3.52 4.58 -8.41
C THR A 45 -2.98 5.97 -8.70
N ASP A 46 -3.23 6.50 -9.90
CA ASP A 46 -2.75 7.83 -10.29
C ASP A 46 -3.39 8.93 -9.45
N THR A 47 -4.68 8.81 -9.16
CA THR A 47 -5.39 9.76 -8.28
C THR A 47 -4.84 9.75 -6.85
N LEU A 48 -4.60 8.56 -6.29
CA LEU A 48 -4.04 8.43 -4.94
C LEU A 48 -2.60 8.94 -4.88
N ALA A 49 -1.79 8.66 -5.90
CA ALA A 49 -0.43 9.19 -6.03
C ALA A 49 -0.44 10.72 -6.18
N GLY A 50 -1.32 11.25 -7.03
CA GLY A 50 -1.51 12.68 -7.25
C GLY A 50 -2.06 13.44 -6.05
N LEU A 51 -2.78 12.77 -5.14
CA LEU A 51 -3.12 13.32 -3.83
C LEU A 51 -1.93 13.23 -2.87
N PHE A 52 -1.24 12.10 -2.82
CA PHE A 52 -0.14 11.90 -1.88
C PHE A 52 1.01 12.87 -2.11
N ALA A 53 1.42 13.12 -3.36
CA ALA A 53 2.54 14.01 -3.69
C ALA A 53 2.42 15.43 -3.09
N PRO A 54 1.33 16.19 -3.29
CA PRO A 54 1.19 17.52 -2.71
C PRO A 54 1.05 17.48 -1.18
N PHE A 55 0.37 16.47 -0.61
CA PHE A 55 0.32 16.31 0.85
C PHE A 55 1.70 16.00 1.43
N GLY A 56 2.49 15.17 0.76
CA GLY A 56 3.87 14.86 1.15
C GLY A 56 4.75 16.11 1.13
N GLN A 57 4.65 16.94 0.08
CA GLN A 57 5.35 18.22 0.00
C GLN A 57 4.93 19.18 1.11
N LEU A 58 3.62 19.31 1.35
CA LEU A 58 3.09 20.16 2.42
C LEU A 58 3.61 19.70 3.79
N LEU A 59 3.55 18.39 4.07
CA LEU A 59 4.03 17.81 5.31
C LEU A 59 5.55 18.01 5.47
N LYS A 60 6.33 17.88 4.40
CA LYS A 60 7.76 18.20 4.42
C LYS A 60 8.02 19.67 4.76
N GLY A 61 7.23 20.59 4.19
CA GLY A 61 7.34 22.03 4.48
C GLY A 61 6.94 22.42 5.90
N LEU A 62 5.93 21.73 6.47
CA LEU A 62 5.50 21.94 7.87
C LEU A 62 6.44 21.27 8.88
N HIS A 63 7.20 20.26 8.47
CA HIS A 63 8.12 19.54 9.32
C HIS A 63 9.45 20.29 9.43
N THR A 64 9.55 21.18 10.42
CA THR A 64 10.71 22.03 10.69
C THR A 64 11.96 21.24 11.09
N GLU A 65 11.79 20.02 11.58
CA GLU A 65 12.91 19.14 11.86
C GLU A 65 13.41 18.52 10.54
N ALA A 66 14.64 18.80 10.12
CA ALA A 66 15.21 18.18 8.91
C ALA A 66 15.61 16.70 9.11
N ARG A 67 14.85 15.96 9.91
CA ARG A 67 15.08 14.56 10.28
C ARG A 67 13.99 13.68 9.70
N TYR A 68 14.41 12.69 8.90
CA TYR A 68 13.53 11.70 8.31
C TYR A 68 14.06 10.30 8.62
N VAL A 69 13.13 9.36 8.74
CA VAL A 69 13.41 7.95 8.89
C VAL A 69 12.99 7.26 7.60
N ILE A 70 13.89 6.46 7.06
CA ILE A 70 13.59 5.58 5.93
C ILE A 70 13.29 4.21 6.49
N ASP A 71 12.06 3.73 6.30
CA ASP A 71 11.71 2.34 6.58
C ASP A 71 11.67 1.54 5.29
N SER A 72 12.11 0.29 5.34
CA SER A 72 12.13 -0.62 4.20
C SER A 72 11.54 -1.97 4.58
N PHE A 73 10.45 -2.36 3.94
CA PHE A 73 9.75 -3.60 4.25
C PHE A 73 9.41 -4.43 3.00
N PRO A 74 9.38 -5.76 3.14
CA PRO A 74 9.03 -6.63 2.03
C PRO A 74 7.51 -6.68 1.84
N VAL A 75 7.09 -6.47 0.60
CA VAL A 75 5.74 -6.75 0.10
C VAL A 75 5.81 -8.04 -0.70
N ALA A 76 5.52 -9.15 -0.02
CA ALA A 76 5.54 -10.47 -0.63
C ALA A 76 4.30 -10.66 -1.53
N VAL A 77 4.54 -11.01 -2.79
CA VAL A 77 3.46 -11.38 -3.74
C VAL A 77 3.06 -12.84 -3.54
N TRP A 78 4.02 -13.69 -3.17
CA TRP A 78 3.77 -15.11 -2.99
C TRP A 78 4.65 -15.72 -1.91
N HIS A 79 4.23 -16.85 -1.35
CA HIS A 79 5.07 -17.60 -0.41
C HIS A 79 6.28 -18.22 -1.12
N ASN A 80 7.44 -18.14 -0.48
CA ASN A 80 8.70 -18.60 -1.08
C ASN A 80 8.66 -20.08 -1.51
N THR A 81 7.99 -20.93 -0.73
CA THR A 81 7.82 -22.37 -1.01
C THR A 81 6.99 -22.65 -2.27
N ARG A 82 6.12 -21.72 -2.67
CA ARG A 82 5.23 -21.87 -3.84
C ARG A 82 5.63 -20.97 -5.00
N CYS A 83 6.78 -20.28 -4.90
CA CYS A 83 7.30 -19.36 -5.90
C CYS A 83 7.36 -19.95 -7.33
N PRO A 84 7.78 -21.21 -7.55
CA PRO A 84 7.83 -21.78 -8.90
C PRO A 84 6.48 -21.83 -9.63
N ARG A 85 5.36 -21.72 -8.90
CA ARG A 85 4.00 -21.72 -9.47
C ARG A 85 3.44 -20.31 -9.67
N CYS A 86 4.20 -19.26 -9.33
CA CYS A 86 3.75 -17.89 -9.48
C CYS A 86 3.73 -17.52 -10.96
N LYS A 87 2.57 -17.04 -11.45
CA LYS A 87 2.42 -16.52 -12.81
C LYS A 87 2.49 -14.99 -12.90
N LEU A 88 2.42 -14.30 -11.75
CA LEU A 88 2.37 -12.83 -11.66
C LEU A 88 3.77 -12.21 -11.78
N LEU A 89 4.76 -12.79 -11.10
CA LEU A 89 6.15 -12.36 -11.15
C LEU A 89 7.00 -13.54 -11.62
N THR A 90 7.93 -13.28 -12.52
CA THR A 90 8.86 -14.29 -13.03
C THR A 90 10.29 -13.79 -12.92
N GLY A 91 11.19 -14.64 -12.42
CA GLY A 91 12.62 -14.35 -12.38
C GLY A 91 13.17 -14.10 -10.98
N LYS A 92 14.49 -14.21 -10.88
CA LYS A 92 15.22 -14.18 -9.60
C LYS A 92 15.30 -12.80 -8.97
N SER A 93 15.07 -11.73 -9.75
CA SER A 93 15.10 -10.34 -9.29
C SER A 93 14.08 -10.05 -8.18
N TYR A 94 12.99 -10.81 -8.13
CA TYR A 94 11.96 -10.68 -7.10
C TYR A 94 12.24 -11.48 -5.82
N HIS A 95 13.31 -12.29 -5.78
CA HIS A 95 13.74 -12.94 -4.55
C HIS A 95 14.60 -11.99 -3.72
N GLY A 96 14.12 -11.62 -2.54
CA GLY A 96 14.85 -10.77 -1.61
C GLY A 96 14.93 -11.35 -0.21
N ARG A 97 15.89 -10.85 0.57
CA ARG A 97 16.02 -11.14 1.99
C ARG A 97 15.66 -9.90 2.81
N CYS A 98 14.82 -10.09 3.81
CA CYS A 98 14.52 -9.08 4.82
C CYS A 98 15.16 -9.51 6.14
N ALA A 99 16.27 -8.85 6.50
CA ALA A 99 17.02 -9.17 7.71
C ALA A 99 16.21 -8.89 9.00
N SER A 100 15.48 -7.78 9.04
CA SER A 100 14.63 -7.40 10.19
C SER A 100 13.53 -8.42 10.47
N LYS A 101 12.97 -9.04 9.43
CA LYS A 101 11.98 -10.14 9.54
C LYS A 101 12.61 -11.54 9.52
N ARG A 102 13.95 -11.64 9.52
CA ARG A 102 14.73 -12.88 9.47
C ARG A 102 14.26 -13.86 8.39
N GLY A 103 13.84 -13.36 7.23
CA GLY A 103 13.15 -14.17 6.22
C GLY A 103 13.46 -13.78 4.77
N TRP A 104 13.22 -14.74 3.88
CA TRP A 104 13.21 -14.52 2.44
C TRP A 104 11.79 -14.21 1.96
N PHE A 105 11.67 -13.37 0.95
CA PHE A 105 10.41 -13.03 0.32
C PHE A 105 10.53 -13.12 -1.21
N TYR A 106 9.40 -13.39 -1.85
CA TYR A 106 9.25 -13.28 -3.30
C TYR A 106 8.27 -12.15 -3.60
N GLY A 107 8.77 -11.02 -4.09
CA GLY A 107 8.02 -9.79 -4.29
C GLY A 107 8.90 -8.56 -4.31
N PHE A 108 8.40 -7.45 -3.79
CA PHE A 108 9.06 -6.14 -3.83
C PHE A 108 9.54 -5.73 -2.45
N LYS A 109 10.70 -5.07 -2.37
CA LYS A 109 11.12 -4.36 -1.16
C LYS A 109 10.76 -2.89 -1.35
N VAL A 110 9.75 -2.44 -0.63
CA VAL A 110 9.28 -1.05 -0.71
C VAL A 110 9.99 -0.23 0.35
N GLN A 111 10.29 1.02 0.02
CA GLN A 111 10.86 1.99 0.93
C GLN A 111 9.81 3.09 1.16
N VAL A 112 9.78 3.64 2.36
CA VAL A 112 8.92 4.77 2.71
C VAL A 112 9.75 5.74 3.53
N VAL A 113 9.69 7.01 3.15
CA VAL A 113 10.27 8.11 3.92
C VAL A 113 9.20 8.65 4.83
N ALA A 114 9.49 8.68 6.12
CA ALA A 114 8.60 9.18 7.14
C ALA A 114 9.30 10.20 8.05
N THR A 115 8.52 11.05 8.69
CA THR A 115 9.00 11.91 9.78
C THR A 115 9.34 11.09 11.03
N THR A 116 10.03 11.69 12.00
CA THR A 116 10.30 11.06 13.31
C THR A 116 9.02 10.59 14.01
N ASN A 117 7.90 11.28 13.74
CA ASN A 117 6.57 10.96 14.25
C ASN A 117 5.84 9.87 13.44
N ARG A 118 6.56 9.17 12.54
CA ARG A 118 6.06 8.08 11.68
C ARG A 118 4.95 8.51 10.71
N ILE A 119 4.98 9.77 10.27
CA ILE A 119 4.07 10.25 9.23
C ILE A 119 4.76 10.08 7.87
N PRO A 120 4.18 9.32 6.93
CA PRO A 120 4.77 9.12 5.61
C PRO A 120 4.73 10.42 4.80
N VAL A 121 5.85 10.75 4.16
CA VAL A 121 6.01 11.96 3.35
C VAL A 121 6.52 11.67 1.94
N ASP A 122 7.10 10.49 1.72
CA ASP A 122 7.57 10.02 0.41
C ASP A 122 7.67 8.49 0.38
N TYR A 123 7.81 7.89 -0.80
CA TYR A 123 8.00 6.45 -0.98
C TYR A 123 8.80 6.08 -2.24
#